data_AF-A0A851CDL7-F1
#
_entry.id   AF-A0A851CDL7-F1
#
_cell.length_a   1.000
_cell.length_b   1.000
_cell.length_c   1.000
_cell.angle_alpha   90.00
_cell.angle_beta   90.00
_cell.angle_gamma   90.00
#
_symmetry.space_group_name_H-M   'P 1'
#
loop_
_entity.id
_entity.type
_entity.pdbx_description
1 polymer ?
#
loop_
_entity_poly.entity_id
_entity_poly.type
_entity_poly.pdbx_seq_one_letter_code
_entity_poly.pdbx_strand_id
1 'polypeptide(L)'
;EQLLDCKGEDGWNQLFDLIQAELYARPDDVYINIRLVALYRSNNRLKDAVLHCQEAEKKIPLQSSLEWCSCVVETFEEYLESLQDLESDKNNWRTIKKDHLLAYSSFVKLTLSSRDVQECREALE
;
A
#
# COMPACT_ATOMS: atom_id res chain seq x y z
N GLU A 1 20.21 -12.42 24.31
CA GLU A 1 19.86 -11.28 23.46
C GLU A 1 18.33 -11.16 23.36
N GLN A 2 17.68 -10.52 24.34
CA GLN A 2 16.20 -10.35 24.38
C GLN A 2 15.76 -8.90 24.69
N LEU A 3 16.73 -7.99 24.80
CA LEU A 3 16.50 -6.58 25.16
C LEU A 3 16.35 -5.65 23.95
N LEU A 4 16.57 -6.15 22.73
CA LEU A 4 16.40 -5.40 21.48
C LEU A 4 14.94 -5.41 20.99
N ASP A 5 14.17 -6.41 21.38
CA ASP A 5 12.80 -6.63 20.91
C ASP A 5 11.81 -5.63 21.54
N CYS A 6 11.88 -5.47 22.86
CA CYS A 6 10.97 -4.61 23.62
C CYS A 6 11.11 -3.11 23.31
N LYS A 7 12.32 -2.62 22.98
CA LYS A 7 12.50 -1.21 22.55
C LYS A 7 11.96 -0.95 21.15
N GLY A 8 12.02 -1.95 20.26
CA GLY A 8 11.47 -1.86 18.91
C GLY A 8 9.94 -1.85 18.92
N GLU A 9 9.32 -2.70 19.76
CA GLU A 9 7.87 -2.75 19.93
C GLU A 9 7.30 -1.43 20.51
N ASP A 10 7.94 -0.85 21.53
CA ASP A 10 7.50 0.43 22.11
C ASP A 10 7.55 1.58 21.08
N GLY A 11 8.62 1.64 20.28
CA GLY A 11 8.76 2.64 19.22
C GLY A 11 7.73 2.45 18.10
N TRP A 12 7.44 1.20 17.73
CA TRP A 12 6.41 0.86 16.76
C TRP A 12 5.02 1.27 17.25
N ASN A 13 4.65 0.92 18.48
CA ASN A 13 3.35 1.26 19.08
C ASN A 13 3.13 2.78 19.12
N GLN A 14 4.14 3.54 19.56
CA GLN A 14 4.04 5.01 19.62
C GLN A 14 3.88 5.65 18.24
N LEU A 15 4.64 5.17 17.24
CA LEU A 15 4.52 5.68 15.87
C LEU A 15 3.18 5.28 15.25
N PHE A 16 2.72 4.07 15.50
CA PHE A 16 1.42 3.58 15.07
C PHE A 16 0.29 4.45 15.62
N ASP A 17 0.25 4.67 16.94
CA ASP A 17 -0.77 5.48 17.61
C ASP A 17 -0.79 6.92 17.08
N LEU A 18 0.39 7.51 16.86
CA LEU A 18 0.51 8.85 16.29
C LEU A 18 -0.07 8.92 14.88
N ILE A 19 0.26 7.96 14.01
CA ILE A 19 -0.28 7.90 12.64
C ILE A 19 -1.79 7.67 12.66
N GLN A 20 -2.30 6.81 13.54
CA GLN A 20 -3.75 6.57 13.68
C GLN A 20 -4.50 7.83 14.14
N ALA A 21 -3.96 8.58 15.10
CA ALA A 21 -4.55 9.84 15.56
C ALA A 21 -4.61 10.89 14.44
N GLU A 22 -3.55 10.99 13.64
CA GLU A 22 -3.50 11.88 12.49
C GLU A 22 -4.46 11.46 11.37
N LEU A 23 -4.57 10.16 11.06
CA LEU A 23 -5.55 9.63 10.12
C LEU A 23 -6.99 9.84 10.59
N TYR A 24 -7.23 9.75 11.89
CA TYR A 24 -8.55 10.04 12.43
C TYR A 24 -8.95 11.50 12.19
N ALA A 25 -8.00 12.43 12.35
CA ALA A 25 -8.24 13.85 12.10
C ALA A 25 -8.34 14.19 10.61
N ARG A 26 -7.58 13.50 9.76
CA ARG A 26 -7.46 13.76 8.31
C ARG A 26 -7.42 12.44 7.54
N PRO A 27 -8.58 11.76 7.38
CA PRO A 27 -8.61 10.43 6.78
C PRO A 27 -8.20 10.43 5.31
N ASP A 28 -8.40 11.54 4.60
CA ASP A 28 -8.10 11.72 3.19
C ASP A 28 -6.67 12.23 2.90
N ASP A 29 -5.85 12.43 3.94
CA ASP A 29 -4.44 12.80 3.76
C ASP A 29 -3.65 11.62 3.18
N VAL A 30 -3.34 11.73 1.89
CA VAL A 30 -2.59 10.73 1.11
C VAL A 30 -1.30 10.30 1.83
N TYR A 31 -0.53 11.26 2.35
CA TYR A 31 0.80 10.97 2.90
C TYR A 31 0.71 10.28 4.26
N ILE A 32 -0.33 10.56 5.06
CA ILE A 32 -0.53 9.85 6.32
C ILE A 32 -0.95 8.39 6.04
N ASN A 33 -1.81 8.15 5.04
CA ASN A 33 -2.17 6.79 4.62
C ASN A 33 -0.92 6.01 4.11
N ILE A 34 -0.09 6.63 3.25
CA ILE A 34 1.17 6.03 2.79
C ILE A 34 2.10 5.69 3.96
N ARG A 35 2.22 6.59 4.95
CA ARG A 35 3.05 6.33 6.15
C ARG A 35 2.56 5.13 6.95
N LEU A 36 1.25 4.92 7.04
CA LEU A 36 0.72 3.73 7.72
C LEU A 36 1.04 2.44 6.95
N VAL A 37 0.87 2.45 5.62
CA VAL A 37 1.24 1.31 4.77
C VAL A 37 2.73 0.98 4.91
N ALA A 38 3.59 2.00 4.83
CA ALA A 38 5.04 1.84 5.00
C ALA A 38 5.41 1.25 6.36
N LEU A 39 4.74 1.68 7.44
CA LEU A 39 4.94 1.15 8.79
C LEU A 39 4.54 -0.33 8.89
N TYR A 40 3.44 -0.75 8.23
CA TYR A 40 3.08 -2.16 8.19
C TYR A 40 4.10 -3.00 7.42
N ARG A 41 4.56 -2.51 6.25
CA ARG A 41 5.57 -3.19 5.42
C ARG A 41 6.89 -3.36 6.15
N SER A 42 7.41 -2.31 6.80
CA SER A 42 8.68 -2.36 7.54
C SER A 42 8.69 -3.35 8.71
N ASN A 43 7.52 -3.77 9.17
CA ASN A 43 7.34 -4.68 10.30
C ASN A 43 6.82 -6.06 9.87
N ASN A 44 6.95 -6.44 8.59
CA ASN A 44 6.47 -7.71 8.03
C ASN A 44 4.96 -7.96 8.21
N ARG A 45 4.16 -6.90 8.34
CA ARG A 45 2.70 -6.96 8.53
C ARG A 45 1.97 -6.73 7.21
N LEU A 46 2.35 -7.46 6.15
CA LEU A 46 1.82 -7.25 4.79
C LEU A 46 0.30 -7.43 4.69
N LYS A 47 -0.30 -8.34 5.48
CA LYS A 47 -1.76 -8.51 5.52
C LYS A 47 -2.47 -7.24 5.99
N ASP A 48 -1.92 -6.56 6.99
CA ASP A 48 -2.50 -5.32 7.52
C ASP A 48 -2.31 -4.15 6.53
N ALA A 49 -1.16 -4.12 5.84
CA ALA A 49 -0.91 -3.17 4.75
C ALA A 49 -1.96 -3.31 3.63
N VAL A 50 -2.19 -4.55 3.16
CA VAL A 50 -3.20 -4.87 2.15
C VAL A 50 -4.59 -4.45 2.60
N LEU A 51 -4.98 -4.82 3.82
CA LEU A 51 -6.29 -4.49 4.38
C LEU A 51 -6.50 -2.97 4.42
N HIS A 52 -5.49 -2.21 4.85
CA HIS A 52 -5.57 -0.76 4.91
C HIS A 52 -5.74 -0.14 3.52
N CYS A 53 -4.96 -0.59 2.52
CA CYS A 53 -5.13 -0.13 1.12
C CYS A 53 -6.57 -0.36 0.62
N GLN A 54 -7.12 -1.56 0.82
CA GLN A 54 -8.48 -1.89 0.38
C GLN A 54 -9.55 -1.04 1.09
N GLU A 55 -9.37 -0.75 2.37
CA GLU A 55 -10.33 0.06 3.13
C GLU A 55 -10.24 1.55 2.79
N ALA A 56 -9.03 2.07 2.56
CA ALA A 56 -8.82 3.45 2.17
C ALA A 56 -9.45 3.75 0.79
N GLU A 57 -9.25 2.85 -0.19
CA GLU A 57 -9.83 3.01 -1.54
C GLU A 57 -11.36 2.94 -1.59
N LYS A 58 -12.00 2.24 -0.65
CA LYS A 58 -13.48 2.22 -0.55
C LYS A 58 -14.05 3.51 0.00
N LYS A 59 -13.29 4.21 0.85
CA LYS A 59 -13.78 5.33 1.66
C LYS A 59 -13.43 6.68 1.04
N ILE A 60 -12.29 6.76 0.37
CA ILE A 60 -11.70 8.02 -0.08
C ILE A 60 -11.19 7.86 -1.53
N PRO A 61 -11.36 8.87 -2.41
CA PRO A 61 -10.90 8.82 -3.79
C PRO A 61 -9.37 9.03 -3.94
N LEU A 62 -8.56 8.27 -3.20
CA LEU A 62 -7.09 8.37 -3.21
C LEU A 62 -6.43 7.91 -4.52
N GLN A 63 -7.16 7.17 -5.37
CA GLN A 63 -6.69 6.66 -6.67
C GLN A 63 -6.34 7.76 -7.69
N SER A 64 -6.56 9.03 -7.36
CA SER A 64 -6.11 10.19 -8.14
C SER A 64 -4.68 10.64 -7.81
N SER A 65 -4.09 10.17 -6.70
CA SER A 65 -2.69 10.42 -6.34
C SER A 65 -1.79 9.35 -6.94
N LEU A 66 -0.75 9.79 -7.64
CA LEU A 66 0.26 8.91 -8.20
C LEU A 66 1.05 8.18 -7.11
N GLU A 67 1.40 8.88 -6.03
CA GLU A 67 2.14 8.36 -4.88
C GLU A 67 1.35 7.27 -4.16
N TRP A 68 0.04 7.50 -3.98
CA TRP A 68 -0.85 6.47 -3.43
C TRP A 68 -0.91 5.25 -4.35
N CYS A 69 -1.14 5.44 -5.64
CA CYS A 69 -1.20 4.32 -6.59
C CYS A 69 0.11 3.51 -6.62
N SER A 70 1.28 4.16 -6.59
CA SER A 70 2.58 3.47 -6.49
C SER A 70 2.67 2.65 -5.19
N CYS A 71 2.31 3.26 -4.06
CA CYS A 71 2.35 2.60 -2.75
C CYS A 71 1.46 1.35 -2.72
N VAL A 72 0.23 1.42 -3.25
CA VAL A 72 -0.70 0.29 -3.32
C VAL A 72 -0.17 -0.82 -4.24
N VAL A 73 0.34 -0.46 -5.42
CA VAL A 73 0.92 -1.42 -6.38
C VAL A 73 2.05 -2.20 -5.73
N GLU A 74 3.05 -1.51 -5.17
CA GLU A 74 4.20 -2.14 -4.51
C GLU A 74 3.78 -3.03 -3.34
N THR A 75 2.80 -2.58 -2.54
CA THR A 75 2.30 -3.34 -1.39
C THR A 75 1.63 -4.64 -1.82
N PHE A 76 0.80 -4.58 -2.87
CA PHE A 76 0.13 -5.75 -3.39
C PHE A 76 1.09 -6.67 -4.15
N GLU A 77 2.08 -6.15 -4.88
CA GLU A 77 3.16 -6.95 -5.46
C GLU A 77 3.89 -7.76 -4.39
N GLU A 78 4.41 -7.09 -3.37
CA GLU A 78 5.15 -7.72 -2.27
C GLU A 78 4.31 -8.78 -1.54
N TYR A 79 3.03 -8.47 -1.26
CA TYR A 79 2.13 -9.44 -0.65
C TYR A 79 1.87 -10.66 -1.54
N LEU A 80 1.59 -10.46 -2.83
CA LEU A 80 1.32 -11.56 -3.76
C LEU A 80 2.57 -12.44 -3.97
N GLU A 81 3.76 -11.85 -3.99
CA GLU A 81 5.02 -12.60 -4.01
C GLU A 81 5.20 -13.46 -2.76
N SER A 82 4.87 -12.93 -1.57
CA SER A 82 4.92 -13.67 -0.30
C SER A 82 3.98 -14.88 -0.24
N LEU A 83 2.92 -14.91 -1.06
CA LEU A 83 1.93 -15.99 -1.09
C LEU A 83 2.36 -17.22 -1.89
N GLN A 84 3.47 -17.18 -2.64
CA GLN A 84 3.90 -18.29 -3.49
C GLN A 84 4.17 -19.60 -2.69
N ASP A 85 4.39 -19.49 -1.37
CA ASP A 85 4.69 -20.63 -0.48
C ASP A 85 3.50 -21.11 0.39
N LEU A 86 2.33 -20.46 0.34
CA LEU A 86 1.23 -20.70 1.29
C LEU A 86 -0.10 -21.06 0.60
N GLU A 87 -0.45 -22.35 0.61
CA GLU A 87 -1.68 -22.89 -0.01
C GLU A 87 -2.99 -22.36 0.61
N SER A 88 -2.97 -21.94 1.87
CA SER A 88 -4.14 -21.53 2.65
C SER A 88 -4.70 -20.15 2.29
N ASP A 89 -3.88 -19.25 1.73
CA ASP A 89 -4.27 -17.87 1.41
C ASP A 89 -4.83 -17.72 -0.04
N LYS A 90 -4.94 -18.82 -0.80
CA LYS A 90 -5.50 -18.85 -2.18
C LYS A 90 -6.94 -18.32 -2.27
N ASN A 91 -7.72 -18.36 -1.18
CA ASN A 91 -9.10 -17.86 -1.18
C ASN A 91 -9.19 -16.35 -1.39
N ASN A 92 -8.19 -15.57 -0.93
CA ASN A 92 -8.18 -14.11 -1.09
C ASN A 92 -7.27 -13.65 -2.24
N TRP A 93 -6.38 -14.51 -2.74
CA TRP A 93 -5.49 -14.23 -3.88
C TRP A 93 -6.19 -13.55 -5.05
N ARG A 94 -7.33 -14.10 -5.51
CA ARG A 94 -8.04 -13.56 -6.68
C ARG A 94 -8.54 -12.15 -6.45
N THR A 95 -9.08 -11.88 -5.26
CA THR A 95 -9.57 -10.55 -4.89
C THR A 95 -8.42 -9.54 -4.86
N ILE A 96 -7.32 -9.90 -4.22
CA ILE A 96 -6.15 -9.02 -4.09
C ILE A 96 -5.48 -8.81 -5.45
N LYS A 97 -5.39 -9.85 -6.29
CA LYS A 97 -4.87 -9.72 -7.67
C LYS A 97 -5.74 -8.79 -8.51
N LYS A 98 -7.06 -8.83 -8.36
CA LYS A 98 -7.97 -7.89 -9.03
C LYS A 98 -7.71 -6.45 -8.54
N ASP A 99 -7.61 -6.24 -7.23
CA ASP A 99 -7.39 -4.91 -6.64
C ASP A 99 -6.02 -4.34 -7.07
N HIS A 100 -4.99 -5.18 -7.13
CA HIS A 100 -3.70 -4.85 -7.74
C HIS A 100 -3.84 -4.37 -9.17
N LEU A 101 -4.53 -5.12 -10.04
CA LEU A 101 -4.67 -4.72 -11.45
C LEU A 101 -5.40 -3.36 -11.59
N LEU A 102 -6.34 -3.06 -10.70
CA LEU A 102 -7.03 -1.76 -10.67
C LEU A 102 -6.08 -0.63 -10.22
N ALA A 103 -5.30 -0.85 -9.17
CA ALA A 103 -4.30 0.11 -8.70
C ALA A 103 -3.22 0.37 -9.77
N TYR A 104 -2.73 -0.70 -10.41
CA TYR A 104 -1.75 -0.62 -11.49
C TYR A 104 -2.30 0.12 -12.71
N SER A 105 -3.56 -0.14 -13.09
CA SER A 105 -4.21 0.60 -14.18
C SER A 105 -4.30 2.10 -13.87
N SER A 106 -4.63 2.47 -12.62
CA SER A 106 -4.68 3.86 -12.18
C SER A 106 -3.30 4.51 -12.19
N PHE A 107 -2.28 3.80 -11.69
CA PHE A 107 -0.88 4.22 -11.72
C PHE A 107 -0.39 4.49 -13.14
N VAL A 108 -0.60 3.55 -14.06
CA VAL A 108 -0.21 3.70 -15.47
C VAL A 108 -0.95 4.88 -16.10
N LYS A 109 -2.27 4.99 -15.89
CA LYS A 109 -3.06 6.11 -16.43
C LYS A 109 -2.52 7.46 -15.94
N LEU A 110 -2.23 7.61 -14.65
CA LEU A 110 -1.69 8.85 -14.08
C LEU A 110 -0.29 9.16 -14.60
N THR A 111 0.58 8.14 -14.67
CA THR A 111 1.95 8.26 -15.19
C THR A 111 1.96 8.71 -16.66
N LEU A 112 1.06 8.17 -17.48
CA LEU A 112 0.95 8.56 -18.89
C LEU A 112 0.30 9.94 -19.04
N SER A 113 -0.65 10.31 -18.17
CA SER A 113 -1.32 11.61 -18.25
C SER A 113 -0.39 12.79 -17.93
N SER A 114 0.71 12.55 -17.22
CA SER A 114 1.71 13.58 -16.88
C SER A 114 2.89 13.65 -17.87
N ARG A 115 2.97 12.70 -18.82
CA ARG A 115 4.07 12.58 -19.78
C ARG A 115 3.69 13.09 -21.17
N ASP A 116 4.69 13.44 -21.96
CA ASP A 116 4.47 13.72 -23.39
C ASP A 116 4.05 12.42 -24.12
N VAL A 117 3.32 12.56 -25.24
CA VAL A 117 2.83 11.44 -26.04
C VAL A 117 3.96 10.52 -26.51
N GLN A 118 5.14 11.06 -26.80
CA GLN A 118 6.30 10.25 -27.21
C GLN A 118 6.85 9.41 -26.06
N GLU A 119 6.98 10.00 -24.87
CA GLU A 119 7.43 9.31 -23.65
C GLU A 119 6.41 8.23 -23.19
N CYS A 120 5.13 8.45 -23.48
CA CYS A 120 4.07 7.48 -23.22
C CYS A 120 4.20 6.24 -24.12
N ARG A 121 4.54 6.42 -25.40
CA ARG A 121 4.76 5.32 -26.33
C ARG A 121 5.91 4.45 -25.86
N GLU A 122 7.05 5.06 -25.55
CA GLU A 122 8.27 4.34 -25.13
C GLU A 122 8.08 3.58 -23.81
N ALA A 123 7.24 4.08 -22.90
CA ALA A 123 6.93 3.40 -21.64
C ALA A 123 6.00 2.18 -21.79
N LEU A 124 5.34 2.01 -22.94
CA LEU A 124 4.38 0.93 -23.22
C LEU A 124 4.92 -0.15 -24.17
N GLU A 125 6.10 0.04 -24.76
CA GLU A 125 6.81 -0.91 -25.64
C GLU A 125 7.75 -1.83 -24.82
#